data_AF-A0AAW2RWR7-F1
#
_entry.id   AF-A0AAW2RWR7-F1
#
_cell.length_a   1.000
_cell.length_b   1.000
_cell.length_c   1.000
_cell.angle_alpha   90.00
_cell.angle_beta   90.00
_cell.angle_gamma   90.00
#
_symmetry.space_group_name_H-M   'P 1'
#
loop_
_entity.id
_entity.type
_entity.pdbx_description
1 polymer ?
#
loop_
_entity_poly.entity_id
_entity_poly.type
_entity_poly.pdbx_seq_one_letter_code
_entity_poly.pdbx_strand_id
1 'polypeptide(L)'
;MEIDLGKLPFDLDFHPSDNLVAAGLITGQFLLYRYAAESTPQRLLEVNAHTESCRALRFVNEGRAVVTGSPDCSILATDIETGTTVVRLENSHE
;
A
#
# COMPACT_ATOMS: atom_id res chain seq x y z
N MET A 1 -0.62 -11.44 17.49
CA MET A 1 -0.65 -11.58 16.03
C MET A 1 0.37 -10.62 15.45
N GLU A 2 1.19 -11.08 14.52
CA GLU A 2 2.27 -10.29 13.95
C GLU A 2 2.24 -10.43 12.42
N ILE A 3 2.51 -9.33 11.72
CA ILE A 3 2.74 -9.31 10.28
C ILE A 3 4.23 -9.11 10.08
N ASP A 4 4.93 -10.13 9.59
CA ASP A 4 6.31 -9.97 9.11
C ASP A 4 6.29 -9.38 7.70
N LEU A 5 6.75 -8.14 7.57
CA LEU A 5 6.84 -7.41 6.30
C LEU A 5 8.13 -7.73 5.54
N GLY A 6 9.11 -8.37 6.18
CA GLY A 6 10.44 -8.68 5.62
C GLY A 6 11.34 -7.47 5.33
N LYS A 7 10.78 -6.25 5.27
CA LYS A 7 11.46 -4.97 5.02
C LYS A 7 10.90 -3.88 5.93
N LEU A 8 11.65 -2.78 6.05
CA LEU A 8 11.27 -1.65 6.89
C LEU A 8 10.01 -0.94 6.33
N PRO A 9 8.94 -0.82 7.12
CA PRO A 9 7.80 0.02 6.77
C PRO A 9 8.11 1.50 7.00
N PHE A 10 7.54 2.36 6.16
CA PHE A 10 7.57 3.81 6.35
C PHE A 10 6.20 4.38 6.72
N ASP A 11 5.12 3.80 6.22
CA ASP A 11 3.75 4.24 6.47
C ASP A 11 2.80 3.05 6.44
N LEU A 12 1.63 3.20 7.08
CA LEU A 12 0.56 2.22 7.04
C LEU A 12 -0.80 2.92 7.10
N ASP A 13 -1.81 2.22 6.59
CA ASP A 13 -3.19 2.68 6.69
C ASP A 13 -4.15 1.50 6.84
N PHE A 14 -5.21 1.69 7.62
CA PHE A 14 -6.27 0.70 7.77
C PHE A 14 -7.40 1.03 6.82
N HIS A 15 -7.96 0.00 6.18
CA HIS A 15 -9.13 0.18 5.35
C HIS A 15 -10.31 0.69 6.19
N PRO A 16 -11.15 1.60 5.66
CA PRO A 16 -12.18 2.29 6.46
C PRO A 16 -13.25 1.38 7.06
N SER A 17 -13.59 0.25 6.40
CA SER A 17 -14.66 -0.67 6.84
C SER A 17 -14.29 -2.15 6.95
N ASP A 18 -13.26 -2.62 6.25
CA ASP A 18 -12.85 -4.02 6.21
C ASP A 18 -11.60 -4.24 7.07
N ASN A 19 -11.38 -5.47 7.53
CA ASN A 19 -10.17 -5.85 8.26
C ASN A 19 -8.96 -6.00 7.31
N LEU A 20 -8.59 -4.91 6.67
CA LEU A 20 -7.43 -4.79 5.80
C LEU A 20 -6.49 -3.72 6.33
N VAL A 21 -5.19 -3.98 6.20
CA VAL A 21 -4.14 -3.01 6.49
C VAL A 21 -3.14 -3.03 5.34
N ALA A 22 -2.76 -1.84 4.89
CA ALA A 22 -1.73 -1.66 3.87
C ALA A 22 -0.50 -1.02 4.50
N ALA A 23 0.69 -1.40 4.02
CA ALA A 23 1.96 -0.89 4.51
C ALA A 23 2.91 -0.57 3.36
N GLY A 24 3.43 0.66 3.32
CA GLY A 24 4.45 1.11 2.38
C GLY A 24 5.85 0.79 2.90
N LEU A 25 6.73 0.28 2.03
CA LEU A 25 8.04 -0.24 2.40
C LEU A 25 9.20 0.59 1.84
N ILE A 26 10.36 0.46 2.47
CA ILE A 26 11.63 1.05 2.01
C ILE A 26 12.04 0.64 0.60
N THR A 27 11.56 -0.50 0.12
CA THR A 27 11.83 -1.02 -1.22
C THR A 27 10.98 -0.37 -2.31
N GLY A 28 10.06 0.53 -1.96
CA GLY A 28 9.10 1.13 -2.90
C GLY A 28 7.85 0.30 -3.13
N GLN A 29 7.77 -0.87 -2.51
CA GLN A 29 6.59 -1.70 -2.52
C GLN A 29 5.55 -1.18 -1.53
N PHE A 30 4.28 -1.51 -1.75
CA PHE A 30 3.34 -1.64 -0.65
C PHE A 30 2.75 -3.05 -0.61
N LEU A 31 2.42 -3.49 0.60
CA LEU A 31 1.76 -4.77 0.84
C LEU A 31 0.36 -4.53 1.40
N LEU A 32 -0.58 -5.39 1.02
CA LEU A 32 -1.94 -5.42 1.60
C LEU A 32 -2.13 -6.72 2.36
N TYR A 33 -2.59 -6.64 3.60
CA TYR A 33 -2.91 -7.80 4.43
C TYR A 33 -4.35 -7.76 4.91
N ARG A 34 -4.98 -8.94 4.97
CA ARG A 34 -6.17 -9.18 5.77
C ARG A 34 -5.77 -9.68 7.15
N TYR A 35 -6.41 -9.15 8.19
CA TYR A 35 -6.19 -9.59 9.57
C TYR A 35 -7.52 -9.96 10.25
N ALA A 36 -7.44 -10.70 11.36
CA ALA A 36 -8.54 -10.94 12.30
C ALA A 36 -7.97 -11.04 13.71
N ALA A 37 -8.77 -11.27 14.77
CA ALA A 37 -8.21 -11.38 16.13
C ALA A 37 -7.45 -12.70 16.39
N GLU A 38 -7.83 -13.78 15.71
CA GLU A 38 -7.40 -15.16 16.03
C GLU A 38 -6.89 -15.95 14.81
N SER A 39 -6.54 -15.29 13.71
CA SER A 39 -6.02 -15.93 12.49
C SER A 39 -4.69 -15.35 12.05
N THR A 40 -3.81 -16.14 11.46
CA THR A 40 -2.60 -15.59 10.82
C THR A 40 -2.98 -14.56 9.74
N PRO A 41 -2.36 -13.36 9.73
CA PRO A 41 -2.61 -12.38 8.68
C PRO A 41 -2.31 -12.96 7.31
N GLN A 42 -3.17 -12.68 6.34
CA GLN A 42 -3.02 -13.16 4.97
C GLN A 42 -2.58 -12.00 4.08
N ARG A 43 -1.43 -12.12 3.42
CA ARG A 43 -1.04 -11.18 2.36
C ARG A 43 -1.96 -11.36 1.16
N LEU A 44 -2.63 -10.29 0.77
CA LEU A 44 -3.52 -10.26 -0.39
C LEU A 44 -2.83 -9.68 -1.62
N LEU A 45 -2.05 -8.59 -1.45
CA LEU A 45 -1.34 -7.93 -2.54
C LEU A 45 0.10 -7.62 -2.16
N GLU A 46 0.95 -7.57 -3.17
CA GLU A 46 2.30 -7.01 -3.17
C GLU A 46 2.47 -6.22 -4.46
N VAL A 47 2.66 -4.91 -4.33
CA VAL A 47 2.66 -3.99 -5.46
C VAL A 47 3.99 -3.24 -5.49
N ASN A 48 4.71 -3.34 -6.61
CA ASN A 48 5.92 -2.55 -6.87
C ASN A 48 5.51 -1.13 -7.30
N ALA A 49 5.19 -0.28 -6.32
CA ALA A 49 4.63 1.03 -6.60
C ALA A 49 5.68 2.03 -7.08
N HIS A 50 6.87 1.97 -6.50
CA HIS A 50 7.89 3.01 -6.63
C HIS A 50 9.29 2.41 -6.80
N THR A 51 10.20 3.16 -7.43
CA THR A 51 11.62 2.80 -7.57
C THR A 51 12.44 3.20 -6.34
N GLU A 52 11.91 4.12 -5.52
CA GLU A 52 12.40 4.48 -4.19
C GLU A 52 11.34 4.20 -3.12
N SER A 53 11.66 4.46 -1.84
CA SER A 53 10.79 4.15 -0.70
C SER A 53 9.36 4.66 -0.86
N CYS A 54 8.37 3.79 -0.60
CA CYS A 54 6.97 4.18 -0.52
C CYS A 54 6.73 4.85 0.85
N ARG A 55 6.63 6.17 0.88
CA ARG A 55 6.64 6.98 2.12
C ARG A 55 5.27 7.48 2.55
N ALA A 56 4.29 7.45 1.65
CA ALA A 56 2.91 7.80 1.94
C ALA A 56 2.00 6.74 1.34
N LEU A 57 0.98 6.33 2.09
CA LEU A 57 0.00 5.35 1.65
C LEU A 57 -1.37 5.66 2.25
N ARG A 58 -2.42 5.87 1.44
CA ARG A 58 -3.78 6.08 1.96
C ARG A 58 -4.82 5.28 1.20
N PHE A 59 -5.74 4.64 1.91
CA PHE A 59 -6.99 4.20 1.33
C PHE A 59 -7.83 5.40 0.93
N VAL A 60 -8.42 5.35 -0.26
CA VAL A 60 -9.28 6.40 -0.80
C VAL A 60 -10.52 5.75 -1.43
N ASN A 61 -11.50 6.56 -1.81
CA ASN A 61 -12.68 6.11 -2.55
C ASN A 61 -13.44 4.98 -1.82
N GLU A 62 -13.71 5.18 -0.52
CA GLU A 62 -14.32 4.18 0.36
C GLU A 62 -13.50 2.88 0.46
N GLY A 63 -12.17 2.98 0.33
CA GLY A 63 -11.24 1.85 0.44
C GLY A 63 -11.06 1.03 -0.84
N ARG A 64 -11.75 1.38 -1.94
CA ARG A 64 -11.61 0.68 -3.24
C ARG A 64 -10.25 0.89 -3.89
N ALA A 65 -9.51 1.94 -3.51
CA ALA A 65 -8.18 2.20 -4.03
C ALA A 65 -7.23 2.61 -2.92
N VAL A 66 -5.93 2.42 -3.17
CA VAL A 66 -4.84 2.99 -2.37
C VAL A 66 -4.05 3.96 -3.23
N VAL A 67 -3.73 5.13 -2.69
CA VAL A 67 -2.80 6.09 -3.29
C VAL A 67 -1.48 6.05 -2.53
N THR A 68 -0.37 5.94 -3.26
CA THR A 68 0.98 5.95 -2.70
C THR A 68 1.84 7.09 -3.27
N GLY A 69 2.82 7.52 -2.48
CA GLY A 69 3.79 8.55 -2.88
C GLY A 69 5.22 8.21 -2.44
N SER A 70 6.19 8.72 -3.20
CA SER A 70 7.61 8.36 -3.06
C SER A 70 8.55 9.53 -3.42
N PRO A 71 9.79 9.53 -2.89
CA PRO A 71 10.86 10.43 -3.33
C PRO A 71 11.23 10.29 -4.81
N ASP A 72 10.86 9.20 -5.48
CA ASP A 72 11.04 9.02 -6.92
C ASP A 72 10.16 9.96 -7.78
N CYS A 73 9.46 10.90 -7.14
CA CYS A 73 8.57 11.88 -7.74
C CYS A 73 7.33 11.28 -8.41
N SER A 74 6.99 10.02 -8.13
CA SER A 74 5.79 9.38 -8.66
C SER A 74 4.67 9.25 -7.62
N ILE A 75 3.42 9.32 -8.11
CA ILE A 75 2.21 8.99 -7.35
C ILE A 75 1.52 7.83 -8.08
N LEU A 76 1.12 6.79 -7.35
CA LEU A 76 0.41 5.64 -7.90
C LEU A 76 -0.94 5.47 -7.19
N ALA A 77 -2.01 5.30 -7.96
CA ALA A 77 -3.27 4.79 -7.45
C ALA A 77 -3.43 3.32 -7.90
N THR A 78 -3.73 2.44 -6.94
CA THR A 78 -3.93 1.01 -7.18
C THR A 78 -5.33 0.60 -6.75
N ASP A 79 -6.02 -0.13 -7.61
CA ASP A 79 -7.32 -0.74 -7.32
C ASP A 79 -7.12 -1.93 -6.36
N ILE A 80 -7.86 -1.96 -5.27
CA ILE A 80 -7.64 -2.93 -4.18
C ILE A 80 -8.25 -4.30 -4.47
N GLU A 81 -9.28 -4.37 -5.30
CA GLU A 81 -9.89 -5.64 -5.69
C GLU A 81 -9.01 -6.41 -6.68
N THR A 82 -8.47 -5.70 -7.67
CA THR A 82 -7.72 -6.29 -8.78
C THR A 82 -6.20 -6.22 -8.62
N GLY A 83 -5.70 -5.34 -7.74
CA GLY A 83 -4.28 -5.04 -7.61
C GLY A 83 -3.69 -4.28 -8.80
N THR A 84 -4.52 -3.79 -9.71
CA THR A 84 -4.08 -3.14 -10.95
C THR A 84 -3.84 -1.64 -10.76
N THR A 85 -2.99 -1.07 -11.59
CA THR A 85 -2.77 0.39 -11.62
C THR A 85 -4.00 1.08 -12.19
N VAL A 86 -4.59 2.00 -11.41
CA VAL A 86 -5.66 2.89 -11.87
C VAL A 86 -5.06 4.08 -12.60
N VAL A 87 -4.06 4.73 -11.98
CA VAL A 87 -3.33 5.85 -12.56
C VAL A 87 -1.92 5.93 -11.97
N ARG A 88 -0.97 6.36 -12.79
CA ARG A 88 0.39 6.69 -12.37
C ARG A 88 0.73 8.09 -12.87
N LEU A 89 1.19 8.93 -11.96
CA LEU A 89 1.66 10.28 -12.25
C LEU A 89 3.17 10.31 -12.02
N GLU A 90 3.91 10.79 -13.00
CA GLU A 90 5.36 10.97 -12.92
C GLU A 90 5.67 12.46 -12.75
N ASN A 91 6.85 12.77 -12.21
CA ASN A 91 7.32 14.15 -12.00
C ASN A 91 6.34 15.01 -11.15
N SER A 92 5.68 14.39 -10.16
CA SER A 92 4.64 15.02 -9.33
C SER A 92 5.16 16.06 -8.32
N HIS A 93 6.47 16.29 -8.30
CA HIS A 93 7.11 17.30 -7.46
C HIS A 93 7.49 18.58 -8.23
N GLU A 94 7.19 18.64 -9.53
CA GLU A 94 7.40 19.80 -10.41
C GLU A 94 6.13 20.64 -10.59
#